data_AF-A0A0H5QM95-F1
#
_entry.id   AF-A0A0H5QM95-F1
#
_cell.length_a   1.000
_cell.length_b   1.000
_cell.length_c   1.000
_cell.angle_alpha   90.00
_cell.angle_beta   90.00
_cell.angle_gamma   90.00
#
_symmetry.space_group_name_H-M   'P 1'
#
loop_
_entity.id
_entity.type
_entity.pdbx_description
1 polymer ?
#
loop_
_entity_poly.entity_id
_entity_poly.type
_entity_poly.pdbx_seq_one_letter_code
_entity_poly.pdbx_strand_id
1 'polypeptide(L)'
;MEISEQEFQAAVLRGEEIRRNGYAVSAEYDAPQNRLVVGLSNGVVIMVPVHLLEELAEAGADDLAEIEISPAGLGLHWPRLDADVYVPALMQGVFGTRRWMAALLGAAGGKASTKAKAAAARENGRKGGRPRKHA
;
A
#
# COMPACT_ATOMS: atom_id res chain seq x y z
N MET A 1 5.58 8.05 28.77
CA MET A 1 4.60 9.05 28.31
C MET A 1 3.28 8.63 28.93
N GLU A 2 2.70 9.44 29.81
CA GLU A 2 1.42 9.12 30.46
C GLU A 2 0.30 9.59 29.52
N ILE A 3 -0.51 8.67 29.02
CA ILE A 3 -1.65 9.00 28.15
C ILE A 3 -2.77 9.50 29.07
N SER A 4 -3.29 10.70 28.82
CA SER A 4 -4.42 11.21 29.60
C SER A 4 -5.70 10.44 29.29
N GLU A 5 -6.61 10.35 30.26
CA GLU A 5 -7.93 9.75 30.07
C GLU A 5 -8.66 10.38 28.87
N GLN A 6 -8.54 11.70 28.70
CA GLN A 6 -9.15 12.41 27.56
C GLN A 6 -8.58 11.96 26.22
N GLU A 7 -7.25 11.79 26.11
CA GLU A 7 -6.61 11.31 24.88
C GLU A 7 -6.99 9.87 24.57
N PHE A 8 -7.11 9.02 25.60
CA PHE A 8 -7.57 7.65 25.45
C PHE A 8 -9.01 7.61 24.92
N GLN A 9 -9.94 8.33 25.54
CA GLN A 9 -11.34 8.41 25.08
C GLN A 9 -11.45 8.97 23.66
N ALA A 10 -10.67 10.01 23.32
CA ALA A 10 -10.65 10.55 21.97
C ALA A 10 -10.10 9.55 20.93
N ALA A 11 -9.16 8.69 21.31
CA ALA A 11 -8.67 7.62 20.42
C ALA A 11 -9.73 6.54 20.19
N VAL A 12 -10.46 6.13 21.24
CA VAL A 12 -11.57 5.16 21.14
C VAL A 12 -12.65 5.67 20.20
N LEU A 13 -13.13 6.90 20.41
CA LEU A 13 -14.19 7.50 19.58
C LEU A 13 -13.79 7.58 18.10
N ARG A 14 -12.55 7.99 17.82
CA ARG A 14 -12.02 8.02 16.44
C ARG A 14 -11.98 6.61 15.82
N GLY A 15 -11.54 5.61 16.58
CA GLY A 15 -11.53 4.23 16.12
C GLY A 15 -12.94 3.72 15.76
N GLU A 16 -13.94 4.03 16.59
CA GLU A 16 -15.33 3.68 16.34
C GLU A 16 -15.90 4.38 15.10
N GLU A 17 -15.64 5.68 14.92
CA GLU A 17 -16.08 6.43 13.74
C GLU A 17 -15.50 5.86 12.45
N ILE A 18 -14.21 5.54 12.44
CA ILE A 18 -13.56 4.93 11.27
C ILE A 18 -14.18 3.57 10.97
N ARG A 19 -14.43 2.75 12.00
CA ARG A 19 -15.03 1.42 11.86
C ARG A 19 -16.44 1.46 11.28
N ARG A 20 -17.22 2.54 11.49
CA ARG A 20 -18.55 2.70 10.88
C ARG A 20 -18.52 2.77 9.35
N ASN A 21 -17.40 3.16 8.75
CA ASN A 21 -17.26 3.21 7.30
C ASN A 21 -17.08 1.81 6.66
N GLY A 22 -16.83 0.78 7.48
CA GLY A 22 -16.53 -0.58 7.05
C GLY A 22 -15.24 -1.07 7.71
N TYR A 23 -15.22 -2.34 8.05
CA TYR A 23 -14.06 -3.02 8.64
C TYR A 23 -13.93 -4.42 8.05
N ALA A 24 -12.71 -4.96 8.03
CA ALA A 24 -12.44 -6.28 7.48
C ALA A 24 -13.16 -7.36 8.31
N VAL A 25 -13.88 -8.23 7.60
CA VAL A 25 -14.49 -9.46 8.13
C VAL A 25 -13.87 -10.71 7.50
N SER A 26 -13.14 -10.54 6.40
CA SER A 26 -12.35 -11.58 5.74
C SER A 26 -11.15 -10.93 5.06
N ALA A 27 -10.04 -11.66 5.03
CA ALA A 27 -8.86 -11.30 4.28
C ALA A 27 -8.21 -12.60 3.78
N GLU A 28 -7.87 -12.63 2.51
CA GLU A 28 -7.21 -13.78 1.89
C GLU A 28 -6.19 -13.33 0.84
N TYR A 29 -5.16 -14.13 0.65
CA TYR A 29 -4.22 -13.97 -0.45
C TYR A 29 -4.64 -14.88 -1.61
N ASP A 30 -5.00 -14.27 -2.74
CA ASP A 30 -5.24 -14.96 -4.00
C ASP A 30 -3.90 -15.11 -4.73
N ALA A 31 -3.26 -16.27 -4.53
CA ALA A 31 -1.98 -16.59 -5.14
C ALA A 31 -2.04 -16.64 -6.69
N PRO A 32 -3.06 -17.25 -7.33
CA PRO A 32 -3.20 -17.24 -8.79
C PRO A 32 -3.16 -15.84 -9.42
N GLN A 33 -3.77 -14.84 -8.77
CA GLN A 33 -3.83 -13.47 -9.29
C GLN A 33 -2.87 -12.50 -8.56
N ASN A 34 -2.05 -13.02 -7.65
CA ASN A 34 -1.10 -12.31 -6.80
C ASN A 34 -1.67 -11.02 -6.18
N ARG A 35 -2.78 -11.16 -5.45
CA ARG A 35 -3.48 -10.03 -4.83
C ARG A 35 -4.00 -10.35 -3.43
N LEU A 36 -4.10 -9.31 -2.62
CA LEU A 36 -4.87 -9.29 -1.39
C LEU A 36 -6.35 -9.10 -1.73
N VAL A 37 -7.23 -9.92 -1.14
CA VAL A 37 -8.68 -9.79 -1.20
C VAL A 37 -9.19 -9.54 0.21
N VAL A 38 -9.91 -8.43 0.40
CA VAL A 38 -10.46 -8.04 1.71
C VAL A 38 -11.97 -7.85 1.58
N GLY A 39 -12.74 -8.67 2.30
CA GLY A 39 -14.19 -8.48 2.44
C GLY A 39 -14.49 -7.60 3.65
N LEU A 40 -15.30 -6.57 3.44
CA LEU A 40 -15.71 -5.61 4.48
C LEU A 40 -17.11 -5.90 5.02
N SER A 41 -17.36 -5.47 6.25
CA SER A 41 -18.64 -5.61 6.97
C SER A 41 -19.84 -4.95 6.29
N ASN A 42 -19.60 -4.02 5.37
CA ASN A 42 -20.63 -3.34 4.57
C ASN A 42 -20.89 -4.02 3.21
N GLY A 43 -20.28 -5.18 2.94
CA GLY A 43 -20.43 -5.94 1.70
C GLY A 43 -19.49 -5.56 0.57
N VAL A 44 -18.64 -4.52 0.75
CA VAL A 44 -17.61 -4.16 -0.23
C VAL A 44 -16.48 -5.18 -0.19
N VAL A 45 -15.95 -5.52 -1.38
CA VAL A 45 -14.74 -6.32 -1.52
C VAL A 45 -13.66 -5.47 -2.17
N ILE A 46 -12.49 -5.40 -1.53
CA ILE A 46 -11.31 -4.70 -2.04
C ILE A 46 -10.31 -5.74 -2.53
N MET A 47 -9.82 -5.55 -3.75
CA MET A 47 -8.80 -6.39 -4.36
C MET A 47 -7.58 -5.54 -4.71
N VAL A 48 -6.44 -5.82 -4.08
CA VAL A 48 -5.21 -5.03 -4.27
C VAL A 48 -4.06 -5.96 -4.70
N PRO A 49 -3.45 -5.74 -5.88
CA PRO A 49 -2.24 -6.45 -6.25
C PRO A 49 -1.13 -6.27 -5.20
N VAL A 50 -0.51 -7.36 -4.77
CA VAL A 50 0.44 -7.34 -3.64
C VAL A 50 1.64 -6.43 -3.91
N HIS A 51 2.12 -6.39 -5.16
CA HIS A 51 3.25 -5.53 -5.56
C HIS A 51 2.99 -4.01 -5.41
N LEU A 52 1.76 -3.58 -5.17
CA LEU A 52 1.44 -2.17 -4.87
C LEU A 52 1.53 -1.84 -3.38
N LEU A 53 1.38 -2.85 -2.52
CA LEU A 53 1.39 -2.73 -1.07
C LEU A 53 2.85 -2.69 -0.58
N GLU A 54 3.32 -1.55 -0.07
CA GLU A 54 4.75 -1.35 0.28
C GLU A 54 5.28 -2.45 1.20
N GLU A 55 4.55 -2.78 2.26
CA GLU A 55 4.92 -3.78 3.26
C GLU A 55 4.95 -5.22 2.72
N LEU A 56 4.27 -5.48 1.59
CA LEU A 56 4.08 -6.82 1.04
C LEU A 56 4.74 -7.01 -0.33
N ALA A 57 5.27 -5.95 -0.94
CA ALA A 57 5.63 -5.91 -2.36
C ALA A 57 6.70 -6.94 -2.76
N GLU A 58 7.58 -7.31 -1.82
CA GLU A 58 8.68 -8.25 -2.02
C GLU A 58 8.44 -9.61 -1.32
N ALA A 59 7.27 -9.81 -0.70
CA ALA A 59 6.96 -11.02 0.04
C ALA A 59 6.71 -12.24 -0.87
N GLY A 60 7.12 -13.42 -0.39
CA GLY A 60 6.81 -14.69 -1.02
C GLY A 60 5.38 -15.15 -0.72
N ALA A 61 4.85 -16.06 -1.55
CA ALA A 61 3.49 -16.58 -1.40
C ALA A 61 3.23 -17.22 -0.03
N ASP A 62 4.20 -17.97 0.51
CA ASP A 62 4.09 -18.62 1.81
C ASP A 62 4.01 -17.61 2.97
N ASP A 63 4.67 -16.46 2.84
CA ASP A 63 4.64 -15.41 3.85
C ASP A 63 3.35 -14.58 3.80
N LEU A 64 2.65 -14.62 2.66
CA LEU A 64 1.38 -13.91 2.43
C LEU A 64 0.14 -14.72 2.83
N ALA A 65 0.29 -16.04 3.00
CA ALA A 65 -0.82 -16.96 3.19
C ALA A 65 -1.52 -16.80 4.55
N GLU A 66 -0.78 -16.44 5.60
CA GLU A 66 -1.30 -16.26 6.96
C GLU A 66 -1.60 -14.79 7.22
N ILE A 67 -2.89 -14.48 7.37
CA ILE A 67 -3.39 -13.12 7.61
C ILE A 67 -4.23 -13.12 8.88
N GLU A 68 -3.89 -12.26 9.82
CA GLU A 68 -4.68 -12.01 11.02
C GLU A 68 -5.43 -10.68 10.87
N ILE A 69 -6.73 -10.70 11.17
CA ILE A 69 -7.54 -9.49 11.22
C ILE A 69 -7.51 -8.97 12.65
N SER A 70 -7.16 -7.69 12.84
CA SER A 70 -7.17 -7.09 14.17
C SER A 70 -8.58 -7.12 14.79
N PRO A 71 -8.73 -7.11 16.13
CA PRO A 71 -10.05 -7.20 16.77
C PRO A 71 -11.06 -6.13 16.33
N ALA A 72 -10.57 -4.94 15.95
CA ALA A 72 -11.41 -3.86 15.43
C ALA A 72 -11.76 -4.02 13.93
N GLY A 73 -11.07 -4.91 13.21
CA GLY A 73 -11.17 -5.11 11.76
C GLY A 73 -10.52 -3.99 10.94
N LEU A 74 -9.73 -3.12 11.58
CA LEU A 74 -9.11 -1.97 10.92
C LEU A 74 -7.68 -2.24 10.44
N GLY A 75 -7.10 -3.35 10.86
CA GLY A 75 -5.75 -3.77 10.49
C GLY A 75 -5.74 -5.22 10.05
N LEU A 76 -4.85 -5.51 9.11
CA LEU A 76 -4.46 -6.86 8.70
C LEU A 76 -3.00 -7.04 9.07
N HIS A 77 -2.65 -8.14 9.69
CA HIS A 77 -1.30 -8.46 10.13
C HIS A 77 -0.82 -9.75 9.48
N TRP A 78 0.43 -9.77 9.06
CA TRP A 78 1.12 -10.96 8.55
C TRP A 78 2.21 -11.37 9.54
N PRO A 79 1.95 -12.38 10.42
CA PRO A 79 2.88 -12.78 11.48
C PRO A 79 4.28 -13.15 10.98
N ARG A 80 4.37 -13.74 9.78
CA ARG A 80 5.63 -14.17 9.17
C ARG A 80 6.49 -13.00 8.67
N LEU A 81 5.85 -11.88 8.34
CA LEU A 81 6.49 -10.69 7.78
C LEU A 81 6.71 -9.60 8.83
N ASP A 82 6.05 -9.69 9.98
CA ASP A 82 5.89 -8.58 10.93
C ASP A 82 5.37 -7.32 10.23
N ALA A 83 4.42 -7.52 9.31
CA ALA A 83 3.88 -6.48 8.44
C ALA A 83 2.41 -6.21 8.75
N ASP A 84 2.04 -4.93 8.71
CA ASP A 84 0.67 -4.47 8.96
C ASP A 84 0.12 -3.66 7.79
N VAL A 85 -1.13 -3.92 7.44
CA VAL A 85 -1.89 -3.12 6.47
C VAL A 85 -3.12 -2.52 7.13
N TYR A 86 -3.21 -1.19 7.07
CA TYR A 86 -4.35 -0.44 7.59
C TYR A 86 -5.51 -0.44 6.59
N VAL A 87 -6.61 -1.14 6.91
CA VAL A 87 -7.77 -1.32 6.01
C VAL A 87 -8.37 0.01 5.53
N PRO A 88 -8.55 1.05 6.38
CA PRO A 88 -9.04 2.33 5.92
C PRO A 88 -8.14 3.03 4.89
N ALA A 89 -6.83 2.77 4.90
CA ALA A 89 -5.91 3.29 3.88
C ALA A 89 -6.19 2.66 2.51
N LEU A 90 -6.49 1.35 2.47
CA LEU A 90 -6.87 0.65 1.23
C LEU A 90 -8.13 1.26 0.60
N MET A 91 -9.13 1.58 1.42
CA MET A 91 -10.36 2.26 0.98
C MET A 91 -10.10 3.65 0.38
N GLN A 92 -9.02 4.31 0.82
CA GLN A 92 -8.60 5.63 0.33
C GLN A 92 -7.63 5.55 -0.85
N GLY A 93 -7.29 4.34 -1.33
CA GLY A 93 -6.32 4.14 -2.40
C GLY A 93 -4.87 4.41 -1.98
N VAL A 94 -4.57 4.33 -0.68
CA VAL A 94 -3.22 4.50 -0.13
C VAL A 94 -2.63 3.12 0.15
N PHE A 95 -1.59 2.75 -0.60
CA PHE A 95 -0.97 1.42 -0.56
C PHE A 95 0.44 1.41 0.07
N GLY A 96 0.87 2.55 0.61
CA GLY A 96 2.17 2.69 1.24
C GLY A 96 2.47 4.15 1.53
N THR A 97 3.71 4.42 1.89
CA THR A 97 4.23 5.76 2.10
C THR A 97 4.10 6.60 0.82
N ARG A 98 4.02 7.93 0.99
CA ARG A 98 4.04 8.86 -0.14
C ARG A 98 5.26 8.67 -1.03
N ARG A 99 6.41 8.31 -0.45
CA ARG A 99 7.66 8.07 -1.18
C ARG A 99 7.54 6.83 -2.07
N TRP A 100 6.99 5.73 -1.53
CA TRP A 100 6.74 4.51 -2.29
C TRP A 100 5.79 4.74 -3.46
N MET A 101 4.62 5.33 -3.22
CA MET A 101 3.65 5.59 -4.29
C MET A 101 4.21 6.54 -5.36
N ALA A 102 4.98 7.56 -4.96
CA ALA A 102 5.67 8.44 -5.90
C ALA A 102 6.74 7.70 -6.72
N ALA A 103 7.48 6.76 -6.11
CA ALA A 103 8.46 5.93 -6.82
C ALA A 103 7.78 5.00 -7.84
N LEU A 104 6.66 4.37 -7.51
CA LEU A 104 5.87 3.56 -8.44
C LEU A 104 5.38 4.38 -9.64
N LEU A 105 4.77 5.55 -9.39
CA LEU A 105 4.32 6.46 -10.44
C LEU A 105 5.48 6.99 -11.29
N GLY A 106 6.58 7.38 -10.65
CA GLY A 106 7.80 7.84 -11.31
C GLY A 106 8.43 6.76 -12.19
N ALA A 107 8.47 5.51 -11.73
CA ALA A 107 8.95 4.38 -12.50
C ALA A 107 8.06 4.08 -13.71
N ALA A 108 6.73 4.11 -13.54
CA ALA A 108 5.78 3.95 -14.64
C ALA A 108 5.93 5.05 -15.70
N GLY A 109 5.96 6.33 -15.27
CA GLY A 109 6.23 7.47 -16.16
C GLY A 109 7.63 7.42 -16.79
N GLY A 110 8.61 6.88 -16.07
CA GLY A 110 9.97 6.62 -16.52
C GLY A 110 10.05 5.58 -17.64
N LYS A 111 9.22 4.53 -17.59
CA LYS A 111 9.12 3.49 -18.63
C LYS A 111 8.38 3.94 -19.90
N ALA A 112 7.49 4.93 -19.80
CA ALA A 112 6.76 5.44 -20.97
C ALA A 112 7.71 5.97 -22.05
N SER A 113 7.54 5.52 -23.30
CA SER A 113 8.37 5.89 -24.48
C SER A 113 7.56 6.72 -25.49
N THR A 114 7.25 7.98 -25.16
CA THR A 114 6.49 8.86 -26.06
C THR A 114 7.42 9.61 -27.03
N LYS A 115 6.88 10.01 -28.20
CA LYS A 115 7.63 10.85 -29.17
C LYS A 115 8.14 12.14 -28.51
N ALA A 116 7.31 12.79 -27.71
CA ALA A 116 7.66 14.00 -26.96
C ALA A 116 8.82 13.76 -25.98
N LYS A 117 8.79 12.66 -25.22
CA LYS A 117 9.86 12.32 -24.28
C LYS A 117 11.16 11.94 -24.99
N ALA A 118 11.08 11.26 -26.14
CA ALA A 118 12.25 10.98 -26.97
C ALA A 118 12.88 12.27 -27.54
N ALA A 119 12.06 13.22 -27.99
CA ALA A 119 12.54 14.53 -28.42
C ALA A 119 13.20 15.31 -27.28
N ALA A 120 12.56 15.37 -26.11
CA ALA A 120 13.11 16.01 -24.92
C ALA A 120 14.42 15.35 -24.46
N ALA A 121 14.52 14.02 -24.49
CA ALA A 121 15.74 13.29 -24.14
C ALA A 121 16.90 13.62 -25.08
N ARG A 122 16.65 13.74 -26.40
CA ARG A 122 17.68 14.16 -27.37
C ARG A 122 18.16 15.58 -27.09
N GLU A 123 17.24 16.51 -26.83
CA GLU A 123 17.58 17.90 -26.52
C GLU A 123 18.39 18.00 -25.21
N ASN A 124 17.99 17.26 -24.17
CA ASN A 124 18.76 17.19 -22.91
C ASN A 124 20.14 16.55 -23.10
N GLY A 125 20.25 15.56 -24.00
CA GLY A 125 21.53 14.97 -24.39
C GLY A 125 22.50 15.97 -25.01
N ARG A 126 22.01 16.91 -25.83
CA ARG A 126 22.84 17.99 -26.42
C ARG A 126 23.42 18.94 -25.36
N LYS A 127 22.76 19.05 -24.19
CA LYS A 127 23.16 19.90 -23.06
C LYS A 127 24.09 19.20 -22.06
N GLY A 128 24.58 18.00 -22.37
CA GLY A 128 25.51 17.25 -21.52
C GLY A 128 24.95 15.94 -20.95
N GLY A 129 23.64 15.70 -21.08
CA GLY A 129 23.02 14.42 -20.72
C GLY A 129 23.27 13.97 -19.27
N ARG A 130 23.03 12.68 -19.01
CA ARG A 130 23.38 12.05 -17.72
C ARG A 130 24.85 11.62 -17.76
N PRO A 131 25.71 12.08 -16.85
CA PRO A 131 27.11 11.62 -16.77
C PRO A 131 27.20 10.11 -16.61
N ARG A 132 28.26 9.49 -17.15
CA ARG A 132 28.51 8.05 -16.96
C ARG A 132 28.85 7.78 -15.49
N LYS A 133 28.31 6.71 -14.91
CA LYS A 133 28.77 6.21 -13.61
C LYS A 133 30.23 5.76 -13.77
N HIS A 134 31.14 6.36 -13.02
CA HIS A 134 32.48 5.79 -12.85
C HIS A 134 32.36 4.49 -12.05
N ALA A 135 33.07 3.45 -12.49
CA ALA A 135 33.14 2.14 -11.84
C ALA A 135 33.90 2.22 -10.52
#